data_AF-A0A8J4SHK4-F1
#
_entry.id   AF-A0A8J4SHK4-F1
#
_cell.length_a   1.000
_cell.length_b   1.000
_cell.length_c   1.000
_cell.angle_alpha   90.00
_cell.angle_beta   90.00
_cell.angle_gamma   90.00
#
_symmetry.space_group_name_H-M   'P 1'
#
loop_
_entity.id
_entity.type
_entity.pdbx_description
1 polymer ?
#
loop_
_entity_poly.entity_id
_entity_poly.type
_entity_poly.pdbx_seq_one_letter_code
_entity_poly.pdbx_strand_id
1 'polypeptide(L)'
;MLAGARAVFLEPWVDPASGLAVMPSLETVQAAVQAYPEAKAVLVTLPNYYGMGADLTPMAEVCHEAGMPLLVDEAHGAHYGQHPELPASALSCGADGVVQSTHKMLSAFTMGAMLHVQGPRLNRSLLRQRLAMVQSSSPSYPVMASLDLARRLLHTQGANAFTAGLAAVDAFKRGLAELPRFRLLQPAQLLQQEPPAGAKPAAGGKSEAAAAPGRPEAVPAAALPLAAGYTAQDPFKAVIYDGTGVLSGYGLQQQLEARGCVPEMSDERYVVLLFSLGSSLRDAEHLLQALRQISLEQEQSQSLDEQSQRYTKEAENYISTWNNFQEGTPFSEPIPFTLQPIMEEDTTEVSIENCVGLRSAEMVIPYPPGIPLVLYYICR
;
A
#
# COMPACT_ATOMS: atom_id res chain seq x y z
N MET A 1 21.62 5.72 3.91
CA MET A 1 23.11 5.62 4.07
C MET A 1 23.84 6.62 3.19
N LEU A 2 23.69 6.57 1.85
CA LEU A 2 24.38 7.47 0.91
C LEU A 2 24.22 8.96 1.21
N ALA A 3 23.04 9.37 1.70
CA ALA A 3 22.75 10.76 2.01
C ALA A 3 23.37 11.27 3.33
N GLY A 4 23.92 10.39 4.18
CA GLY A 4 24.36 10.77 5.53
C GLY A 4 23.23 11.33 6.42
N ALA A 5 21.98 10.96 6.12
CA ALA A 5 20.80 11.56 6.74
C ALA A 5 20.61 11.09 8.19
N ARG A 6 19.95 11.92 9.01
CA ARG A 6 19.36 11.51 10.28
C ARG A 6 17.87 11.34 10.06
N ALA A 7 17.36 10.12 10.22
CA ALA A 7 15.98 9.79 9.95
C ALA A 7 15.19 9.64 11.26
N VAL A 8 14.01 10.26 11.30
CA VAL A 8 13.01 10.02 12.33
C VAL A 8 12.01 9.05 11.72
N PHE A 9 11.84 7.88 12.35
CA PHE A 9 10.90 6.86 11.87
C PHE A 9 9.53 7.15 12.46
N LEU A 10 8.52 7.12 11.60
CA LEU A 10 7.14 7.29 11.99
C LEU A 10 6.51 5.92 12.19
N GLU A 11 5.81 5.75 13.31
CA GLU A 11 5.06 4.54 13.57
C GLU A 11 3.93 4.42 12.54
N PRO A 12 3.80 3.28 11.82
CA PRO A 12 2.73 3.09 10.87
C PRO A 12 1.40 2.96 11.60
N TRP A 13 0.32 3.44 10.98
CA TRP A 13 -1.02 3.10 11.46
C TRP A 13 -1.31 1.64 11.13
N VAL A 14 -1.90 0.90 12.07
CA VAL A 14 -2.26 -0.51 11.89
C VAL A 14 -3.76 -0.63 11.80
N ASP A 15 -4.25 -1.19 10.69
CA ASP A 15 -5.67 -1.38 10.48
C ASP A 15 -6.25 -2.39 11.47
N PRO A 16 -7.19 -2.00 12.36
CA PRO A 16 -7.69 -2.88 13.41
C PRO A 16 -8.40 -4.14 12.89
N ALA A 17 -9.01 -4.06 11.71
CA ALA A 17 -9.76 -5.18 11.13
C ALA A 17 -8.82 -6.25 10.56
N SER A 18 -7.77 -5.82 9.87
CA SER A 18 -6.85 -6.73 9.19
C SER A 18 -5.58 -7.07 9.98
N GLY A 19 -5.15 -6.18 10.87
CA GLY A 19 -3.86 -6.24 11.58
C GLY A 19 -2.67 -5.76 10.73
N LEU A 20 -2.91 -5.20 9.54
CA LEU A 20 -1.88 -4.80 8.59
C LEU A 20 -1.44 -3.36 8.80
N ALA A 21 -0.13 -3.14 8.75
CA ALA A 21 0.47 -1.81 8.78
C ALA A 21 0.30 -1.10 7.41
N VAL A 22 -0.06 0.17 7.47
CA VAL A 22 -0.17 1.07 6.32
C VAL A 22 0.72 2.30 6.56
N MET A 23 0.43 3.41 5.88
CA MET A 23 1.12 4.68 6.14
C MET A 23 0.84 5.22 7.56
N PRO A 24 1.75 6.02 8.13
CA PRO A 24 1.49 6.74 9.38
C PRO A 24 0.24 7.61 9.29
N SER A 25 -0.46 7.80 10.40
CA SER A 25 -1.61 8.69 10.44
C SER A 25 -1.20 10.16 10.26
N LEU A 26 -2.15 11.01 9.91
CA LEU A 26 -1.92 12.45 9.79
C LEU A 26 -1.42 13.05 11.11
N GLU A 27 -1.96 12.59 12.24
CA GLU A 27 -1.58 13.02 13.59
C GLU A 27 -0.13 12.66 13.90
N THR A 28 0.31 11.44 13.53
CA THR A 28 1.70 11.01 13.68
C THR A 28 2.64 11.91 12.89
N VAL A 29 2.31 12.20 11.62
CA VAL A 29 3.11 13.11 10.79
C VAL A 29 3.14 14.51 11.39
N GLN A 30 2.00 15.04 11.80
CA GLN A 30 1.90 16.38 12.38
C GLN A 30 2.73 16.50 13.66
N ALA A 31 2.64 15.51 14.55
CA ALA A 31 3.41 15.49 15.80
C ALA A 31 4.92 15.40 15.54
N ALA A 32 5.36 14.60 14.56
CA ALA A 32 6.77 14.47 14.20
C ALA A 32 7.32 15.76 13.57
N VAL A 33 6.56 16.38 12.66
CA VAL A 33 6.94 17.63 12.01
C VAL A 33 7.05 18.78 13.03
N GLN A 34 6.16 18.82 14.04
CA GLN A 34 6.24 19.78 15.14
C GLN A 34 7.44 19.52 16.06
N ALA A 35 7.77 18.26 16.33
CA ALA A 35 8.91 17.88 17.16
C ALA A 35 10.26 18.14 16.49
N TYR A 36 10.34 18.03 15.15
CA TYR A 36 11.58 18.16 14.37
C TYR A 36 11.43 19.17 13.22
N PRO A 37 11.22 20.47 13.51
CA PRO A 37 11.01 21.50 12.49
C PRO A 37 12.22 21.70 11.56
N GLU A 38 13.40 21.21 11.93
CA GLU A 38 14.63 21.25 11.12
C GLU A 38 14.69 20.19 10.00
N ALA A 39 13.78 19.20 10.03
CA ALA A 39 13.72 18.12 9.06
C ALA A 39 13.62 18.63 7.62
N LYS A 40 14.19 17.89 6.68
CA LYS A 40 14.35 18.33 5.28
C LYS A 40 13.28 17.83 4.33
N ALA A 41 12.53 16.82 4.73
CA ALA A 41 11.45 16.21 3.97
C ALA A 41 10.69 15.24 4.87
N VAL A 42 9.46 14.94 4.49
CA VAL A 42 8.71 13.76 4.96
C VAL A 42 8.71 12.74 3.82
N LEU A 43 8.96 11.47 4.12
CA LEU A 43 8.91 10.37 3.15
C LEU A 43 7.89 9.33 3.63
N VAL A 44 6.92 9.02 2.78
CA VAL A 44 5.91 7.97 3.03
C VAL A 44 5.81 7.00 1.86
N THR A 45 5.24 5.83 2.08
CA THR A 45 4.96 4.83 1.04
C THR A 45 3.45 4.77 0.80
N LEU A 46 3.01 4.85 -0.46
CA LEU A 46 1.61 4.73 -0.86
C LEU A 46 1.51 4.09 -2.25
N PRO A 47 0.72 3.02 -2.45
CA PRO A 47 0.09 2.19 -1.43
C PRO A 47 1.11 1.29 -0.75
N ASN A 48 0.71 0.60 0.32
CA ASN A 48 1.46 -0.54 0.81
C ASN A 48 1.36 -1.75 -0.15
N TYR A 49 2.04 -2.84 0.16
CA TYR A 49 2.10 -4.03 -0.70
C TYR A 49 0.73 -4.69 -0.96
N TYR A 50 -0.20 -4.53 -0.01
CA TYR A 50 -1.57 -5.02 -0.06
C TYR A 50 -2.50 -4.11 -0.89
N GLY A 51 -2.00 -3.00 -1.42
CA GLY A 51 -2.81 -2.01 -2.13
C GLY A 51 -3.62 -1.11 -1.21
N MET A 52 -3.27 -1.03 0.07
CA MET A 52 -3.95 -0.18 1.05
C MET A 52 -3.36 1.24 1.00
N GLY A 53 -4.22 2.25 1.06
CA GLY A 53 -3.81 3.65 1.07
C GLY A 53 -4.89 4.60 1.57
N ALA A 54 -4.57 5.90 1.54
CA ALA A 54 -5.45 7.00 1.91
C ALA A 54 -5.16 8.25 1.06
N ASP A 55 -6.01 9.28 1.15
CA ASP A 55 -5.78 10.57 0.52
C ASP A 55 -4.62 11.31 1.20
N LEU A 56 -3.58 11.65 0.44
CA LEU A 56 -2.39 12.34 0.94
C LEU A 56 -2.57 13.86 1.03
N THR A 57 -3.66 14.43 0.53
CA THR A 57 -3.85 15.88 0.47
C THR A 57 -3.64 16.57 1.84
N PRO A 58 -4.25 16.09 2.94
CA PRO A 58 -4.03 16.69 4.25
C PRO A 58 -2.57 16.59 4.73
N MET A 59 -1.89 15.49 4.38
CA MET A 59 -0.49 15.28 4.74
C MET A 59 0.45 16.21 3.98
N ALA A 60 0.18 16.44 2.69
CA ALA A 60 0.93 17.40 1.88
C ALA A 60 0.78 18.82 2.44
N GLU A 61 -0.43 19.21 2.86
CA GLU A 61 -0.69 20.50 3.50
C GLU A 61 0.12 20.68 4.79
N VAL A 62 0.10 19.69 5.71
CA VAL A 62 0.88 19.72 6.95
C VAL A 62 2.39 19.85 6.67
N CYS A 63 2.91 19.09 5.71
CA CYS A 63 4.32 19.19 5.33
C CYS A 63 4.66 20.59 4.79
N HIS A 64 3.80 21.12 3.92
CA HIS A 64 4.02 22.40 3.25
C HIS A 64 3.94 23.60 4.19
N GLU A 65 3.04 23.56 5.19
CA GLU A 65 2.95 24.54 6.27
C GLU A 65 4.23 24.60 7.11
N ALA A 66 4.87 23.44 7.31
CA ALA A 66 6.17 23.35 7.98
C ALA A 66 7.37 23.63 7.05
N GLY A 67 7.13 23.98 5.79
CA GLY A 67 8.18 24.24 4.80
C GLY A 67 8.93 23.00 4.30
N MET A 68 8.38 21.81 4.53
CA MET A 68 8.98 20.53 4.13
C MET A 68 8.34 20.00 2.84
N PRO A 69 9.11 19.46 1.89
CA PRO A 69 8.55 18.70 0.78
C PRO A 69 8.02 17.34 1.25
N LEU A 70 6.91 16.90 0.65
CA LEU A 70 6.40 15.54 0.80
C LEU A 70 6.97 14.66 -0.33
N LEU A 71 7.72 13.63 0.04
CA LEU A 71 8.25 12.60 -0.85
C LEU A 71 7.41 11.33 -0.70
N VAL A 72 7.11 10.67 -1.81
CA VAL A 72 6.30 9.46 -1.80
C VAL A 72 6.97 8.34 -2.60
N ASP A 73 7.15 7.20 -1.96
CA ASP A 73 7.39 5.93 -2.65
C ASP A 73 6.04 5.38 -3.13
N GLU A 74 5.74 5.60 -4.41
CA GLU A 74 4.55 5.12 -5.11
C GLU A 74 4.90 3.94 -6.03
N ALA A 75 5.81 3.07 -5.58
CA ALA A 75 6.27 1.92 -6.35
C ALA A 75 5.12 1.05 -6.89
N HIS A 76 4.08 0.84 -6.09
CA HIS A 76 2.91 0.03 -6.43
C HIS A 76 1.70 0.86 -6.92
N GLY A 77 1.85 2.17 -7.13
CA GLY A 77 0.74 3.06 -7.52
C GLY A 77 0.93 3.71 -8.89
N ALA A 78 1.74 3.14 -9.79
CA ALA A 78 2.04 3.78 -11.09
C ALA A 78 0.80 4.01 -11.99
N HIS A 79 -0.27 3.25 -11.77
CA HIS A 79 -1.57 3.40 -12.44
C HIS A 79 -2.51 4.42 -11.77
N TYR A 80 -2.16 4.96 -10.61
CA TYR A 80 -3.01 5.89 -9.87
C TYR A 80 -3.23 7.19 -10.65
N GLY A 81 -4.45 7.74 -10.54
CA GLY A 81 -4.90 8.92 -11.26
C GLY A 81 -5.08 8.73 -12.78
N GLN A 82 -4.89 7.53 -13.33
CA GLN A 82 -5.03 7.27 -14.77
C GLN A 82 -6.45 6.85 -15.20
N HIS A 83 -7.33 6.53 -14.24
CA HIS A 83 -8.74 6.17 -14.46
C HIS A 83 -9.61 6.64 -13.28
N PRO A 84 -10.87 7.05 -13.49
CA PRO A 84 -11.75 7.53 -12.39
C PRO A 84 -12.01 6.52 -11.26
N GLU A 85 -11.93 5.23 -11.55
CA GLU A 85 -12.08 4.14 -10.56
C GLU A 85 -10.80 3.79 -9.82
N LEU A 86 -9.65 4.35 -10.23
CA LEU A 86 -8.37 4.14 -9.56
C LEU A 86 -8.12 5.24 -8.53
N PRO A 87 -7.38 4.95 -7.44
CA PRO A 87 -7.03 5.96 -6.45
C PRO A 87 -6.32 7.17 -7.06
N ALA A 88 -6.41 8.31 -6.38
CA ALA A 88 -5.65 9.51 -6.74
C ALA A 88 -4.14 9.23 -6.65
N SER A 89 -3.36 9.81 -7.55
CA SER A 89 -1.90 9.71 -7.48
C SER A 89 -1.35 10.63 -6.41
N ALA A 90 -0.23 10.26 -5.80
CA ALA A 90 0.45 11.08 -4.81
C ALA A 90 0.76 12.51 -5.33
N LEU A 91 1.11 12.65 -6.61
CA LEU A 91 1.28 13.95 -7.25
C LEU A 91 0.01 14.79 -7.23
N SER A 92 -1.15 14.19 -7.56
CA SER A 92 -2.42 14.91 -7.55
C SER A 92 -2.85 15.35 -6.15
N CYS A 93 -2.40 14.63 -5.11
CA CYS A 93 -2.56 14.99 -3.71
C CYS A 93 -1.53 16.02 -3.20
N GLY A 94 -0.64 16.53 -4.05
CA GLY A 94 0.29 17.60 -3.67
C GLY A 94 1.70 17.16 -3.27
N ALA A 95 2.06 15.88 -3.41
CA ALA A 95 3.43 15.42 -3.18
C ALA A 95 4.44 16.12 -4.12
N ASP A 96 5.64 16.43 -3.64
CA ASP A 96 6.65 17.18 -4.40
C ASP A 96 7.54 16.28 -5.25
N GLY A 97 7.82 15.06 -4.76
CA GLY A 97 8.64 14.06 -5.43
C GLY A 97 8.06 12.66 -5.25
N VAL A 98 7.83 11.95 -6.35
CA VAL A 98 7.15 10.65 -6.33
C VAL A 98 7.93 9.64 -7.17
N VAL A 99 8.30 8.51 -6.57
CA VAL A 99 8.98 7.40 -7.27
C VAL A 99 7.97 6.32 -7.59
N GLN A 100 7.82 5.98 -8.87
CA GLN A 100 6.94 4.91 -9.33
C GLN A 100 7.76 3.80 -9.97
N SER A 101 7.53 2.55 -9.56
CA SER A 101 8.09 1.40 -10.25
C SER A 101 7.20 1.05 -11.43
N THR A 102 7.44 1.71 -12.57
CA THR A 102 6.64 1.55 -13.79
C THR A 102 6.48 0.08 -14.18
N HIS A 103 7.51 -0.75 -13.98
CA HIS A 103 7.46 -2.18 -14.31
C HIS A 103 6.53 -3.03 -13.44
N LYS A 104 6.06 -2.52 -12.29
CA LYS A 104 5.14 -3.25 -11.41
C LYS A 104 3.71 -3.17 -11.90
N MET A 105 3.23 -1.95 -12.16
CA MET A 105 1.81 -1.70 -12.45
C MET A 105 1.54 -1.15 -13.86
N LEU A 106 2.59 -0.87 -14.64
CA LEU A 106 2.49 -0.42 -16.03
C LEU A 106 3.37 -1.29 -16.95
N SER A 107 3.27 -1.06 -18.27
CA SER A 107 3.90 -1.88 -19.29
C SER A 107 5.39 -1.52 -19.54
N ALA A 108 6.23 -1.65 -18.51
CA ALA A 108 7.68 -1.48 -18.63
C ALA A 108 8.44 -2.75 -18.21
N PHE A 109 9.66 -2.94 -18.71
CA PHE A 109 10.50 -4.06 -18.27
C PHE A 109 11.01 -3.87 -16.85
N THR A 110 11.23 -4.98 -16.14
CA THR A 110 11.85 -5.02 -14.81
C THR A 110 13.05 -4.07 -14.72
N MET A 111 13.19 -3.39 -13.57
CA MET A 111 14.10 -2.25 -13.34
C MET A 111 13.63 -0.90 -13.92
N GLY A 112 12.57 -0.87 -14.74
CA GLY A 112 11.97 0.37 -15.23
C GLY A 112 11.22 1.12 -14.12
N ALA A 113 11.66 2.33 -13.80
CA ALA A 113 11.03 3.22 -12.83
C ALA A 113 11.09 4.68 -13.29
N MET A 114 10.19 5.51 -12.77
CA MET A 114 10.14 6.95 -13.03
C MET A 114 10.13 7.73 -11.72
N LEU A 115 10.90 8.82 -11.70
CA LEU A 115 10.84 9.83 -10.65
C LEU A 115 10.09 11.04 -11.22
N HIS A 116 8.96 11.36 -10.61
CA HIS A 116 8.13 12.51 -10.94
C HIS A 116 8.38 13.62 -9.93
N VAL A 117 8.45 14.86 -10.41
CA VAL A 117 8.72 16.03 -9.56
C VAL A 117 7.82 17.19 -9.98
N GLN A 118 7.19 17.81 -9.00
CA GLN A 118 6.37 19.01 -9.20
C GLN A 118 6.71 20.11 -8.21
N GLY A 119 6.15 21.30 -8.44
CA GLY A 119 6.38 22.46 -7.57
C GLY A 119 7.85 22.93 -7.52
N PRO A 120 8.13 23.89 -6.62
CA PRO A 120 9.45 24.50 -6.47
C PRO A 120 10.30 23.95 -5.30
N ARG A 121 9.74 23.10 -4.42
CA ARG A 121 10.41 22.68 -3.17
C ARG A 121 11.64 21.79 -3.40
N LEU A 122 11.67 21.07 -4.52
CA LEU A 122 12.82 20.24 -4.91
C LEU A 122 13.71 20.96 -5.92
N ASN A 123 15.01 21.09 -5.59
CA ASN A 123 16.00 21.63 -6.50
C ASN A 123 16.31 20.61 -7.62
N ARG A 124 15.71 20.82 -8.80
CA ARG A 124 15.85 19.94 -9.97
C ARG A 124 17.29 19.82 -10.48
N SER A 125 18.07 20.89 -10.40
CA SER A 125 19.48 20.88 -10.82
C SER A 125 20.32 19.99 -9.90
N LEU A 126 20.14 20.12 -8.59
CA LEU A 126 20.77 19.26 -7.60
C LEU A 126 20.30 17.81 -7.75
N LEU A 127 18.99 17.60 -7.93
CA LEU A 127 18.43 16.26 -8.12
C LEU A 127 19.05 15.55 -9.33
N ARG A 128 19.15 16.22 -10.48
CA ARG A 128 19.81 15.68 -11.68
C ARG A 128 21.28 15.31 -11.42
N GLN A 129 22.00 16.14 -10.67
CA GLN A 129 23.38 15.84 -10.27
C GLN A 129 23.45 14.60 -9.36
N ARG A 130 22.50 14.43 -8.43
CA ARG A 130 22.47 13.29 -7.51
C ARG A 130 22.08 11.99 -8.21
N LEU A 131 21.13 12.04 -9.15
CA LEU A 131 20.75 10.88 -9.97
C LEU A 131 21.94 10.32 -10.76
N ALA A 132 22.81 11.19 -11.30
CA ALA A 132 24.00 10.76 -12.02
C ALA A 132 25.02 9.97 -11.17
N MET A 133 24.92 10.02 -9.83
CA MET A 133 25.80 9.25 -8.94
C MET A 133 25.37 7.78 -8.78
N VAL A 134 24.09 7.48 -9.04
CA VAL A 134 23.50 6.14 -8.84
C VAL A 134 23.06 5.48 -10.15
N GLN A 135 22.96 6.25 -11.23
CA GLN A 135 22.64 5.74 -12.56
C GLN A 135 23.89 5.29 -13.30
N SER A 136 23.74 4.26 -14.14
CA SER A 136 24.78 3.84 -15.07
C SER A 136 25.01 4.92 -16.14
N SER A 137 26.28 5.15 -16.50
CA SER A 137 26.65 5.95 -17.68
C SER A 137 26.27 5.27 -19.01
N SER A 138 25.95 3.97 -18.97
CA SER A 138 25.47 3.16 -20.08
C SER A 138 24.13 2.52 -19.69
N PRO A 139 23.01 3.28 -19.71
CA PRO A 139 21.70 2.75 -19.34
C PRO A 139 21.23 1.69 -20.34
N SER A 140 20.35 0.79 -19.92
CA SER A 140 19.73 -0.19 -20.82
C SER A 140 18.72 0.50 -21.75
N TYR A 141 19.05 0.59 -23.04
CA TYR A 141 18.19 1.22 -24.04
C TYR A 141 16.84 0.49 -24.20
N PRO A 142 16.76 -0.86 -24.13
CA PRO A 142 15.48 -1.56 -24.07
C PRO A 142 14.61 -1.15 -22.88
N VAL A 143 15.19 -0.98 -21.69
CA VAL A 143 14.43 -0.52 -20.50
C VAL A 143 13.92 0.91 -20.74
N MET A 144 14.77 1.82 -21.22
CA MET A 144 14.36 3.19 -21.54
C MET A 144 13.26 3.25 -22.61
N ALA A 145 13.36 2.41 -23.65
CA ALA A 145 12.33 2.30 -24.68
C ALA A 145 11.00 1.79 -24.10
N SER A 146 11.05 0.78 -23.22
CA SER A 146 9.85 0.27 -22.54
C SER A 146 9.17 1.33 -21.67
N LEU A 147 9.95 2.20 -21.02
CA LEU A 147 9.43 3.34 -20.24
C LEU A 147 8.73 4.38 -21.13
N ASP A 148 9.32 4.73 -22.28
CA ASP A 148 8.67 5.66 -23.21
C ASP A 148 7.42 5.05 -23.86
N LEU A 149 7.42 3.75 -24.15
CA LEU A 149 6.25 3.02 -24.63
C LEU A 149 5.14 2.98 -23.58
N ALA A 150 5.45 2.74 -22.30
CA ALA A 150 4.48 2.81 -21.21
C ALA A 150 3.86 4.21 -21.10
N ARG A 151 4.69 5.27 -21.15
CA ARG A 151 4.22 6.67 -21.18
C ARG A 151 3.32 6.94 -22.40
N ARG A 152 3.70 6.46 -23.59
CA ARG A 152 2.92 6.62 -24.82
C ARG A 152 1.57 5.89 -24.72
N LEU A 153 1.54 4.68 -24.16
CA LEU A 153 0.31 3.92 -23.93
C LEU A 153 -0.68 4.75 -23.11
N LEU A 154 -0.24 5.27 -21.96
CA LEU A 154 -1.07 6.12 -21.11
C LEU A 154 -1.51 7.40 -21.82
N HIS A 155 -0.62 8.07 -22.55
CA HIS A 155 -0.98 9.30 -23.26
C HIS A 155 -2.01 9.07 -24.38
N THR A 156 -1.92 7.94 -25.09
CA THR A 156 -2.75 7.68 -26.27
C THR A 156 -4.07 6.99 -25.94
N GLN A 157 -4.10 6.12 -24.94
CA GLN A 157 -5.30 5.39 -24.54
C GLN A 157 -5.99 6.00 -23.31
N GLY A 158 -5.24 6.68 -22.43
CA GLY A 158 -5.76 7.24 -21.18
C GLY A 158 -6.44 6.17 -20.32
N ALA A 159 -7.60 6.53 -19.79
CA ALA A 159 -8.47 5.65 -19.01
C ALA A 159 -8.77 4.30 -19.70
N ASN A 160 -8.91 4.29 -21.03
CA ASN A 160 -9.27 3.07 -21.76
C ASN A 160 -8.21 1.95 -21.63
N ALA A 161 -6.95 2.28 -21.30
CA ALA A 161 -5.90 1.29 -21.08
C ALA A 161 -6.20 0.34 -19.90
N PHE A 162 -7.06 0.77 -18.96
CA PHE A 162 -7.35 0.04 -17.72
C PHE A 162 -8.71 -0.65 -17.73
N THR A 163 -9.60 -0.31 -18.65
CA THR A 163 -10.99 -0.78 -18.66
C THR A 163 -11.11 -2.30 -18.70
N ALA A 164 -10.29 -2.99 -19.49
CA ALA A 164 -10.33 -4.45 -19.57
C ALA A 164 -9.87 -5.12 -18.25
N GLY A 165 -8.78 -4.62 -17.65
CA GLY A 165 -8.30 -5.10 -16.36
C GLY A 165 -9.30 -4.84 -15.24
N LEU A 166 -9.94 -3.66 -15.22
CA LEU A 166 -10.97 -3.31 -14.25
C LEU A 166 -12.20 -4.22 -14.39
N ALA A 167 -12.66 -4.47 -15.62
CA ALA A 167 -13.73 -5.42 -15.87
C ALA A 167 -13.39 -6.84 -15.41
N ALA A 168 -12.12 -7.27 -15.57
CA ALA A 168 -11.65 -8.57 -15.09
C ALA A 168 -11.69 -8.67 -13.56
N VAL A 169 -11.14 -7.67 -12.84
CA VAL A 169 -11.16 -7.70 -11.37
C VAL A 169 -12.57 -7.58 -10.82
N ASP A 170 -13.47 -6.85 -11.47
CA ASP A 170 -14.87 -6.78 -11.07
C ASP A 170 -15.61 -8.09 -11.30
N ALA A 171 -15.34 -8.77 -12.42
CA ALA A 171 -15.87 -10.11 -12.66
C ALA A 171 -15.37 -11.10 -11.61
N PHE A 172 -14.09 -11.04 -11.27
CA PHE A 172 -13.52 -11.82 -10.17
C PHE A 172 -14.22 -11.52 -8.84
N LYS A 173 -14.33 -10.25 -8.43
CA LYS A 173 -14.99 -9.85 -7.17
C LYS A 173 -16.44 -10.32 -7.08
N ARG A 174 -17.21 -10.21 -8.17
CA ARG A 174 -18.59 -10.72 -8.23
C ARG A 174 -18.65 -12.24 -8.09
N GLY A 175 -17.81 -12.97 -8.83
CA GLY A 175 -17.77 -14.43 -8.71
C GLY A 175 -17.26 -14.90 -7.35
N LEU A 176 -16.34 -14.16 -6.72
CA LEU A 176 -15.83 -14.47 -5.38
C LEU A 176 -16.93 -14.33 -4.33
N ALA A 177 -17.84 -13.36 -4.48
CA ALA A 177 -18.98 -13.18 -3.58
C ALA A 177 -19.95 -14.40 -3.60
N GLU A 178 -19.92 -15.22 -4.65
CA GLU A 178 -20.68 -16.48 -4.74
C GLU A 178 -19.97 -17.65 -4.04
N LEU A 179 -18.72 -17.45 -3.57
CA LEU A 179 -17.91 -18.46 -2.87
C LEU A 179 -17.80 -18.10 -1.38
N PRO A 180 -18.73 -18.55 -0.52
CA PRO A 180 -18.87 -18.06 0.86
C PRO A 180 -17.63 -18.32 1.74
N ARG A 181 -16.79 -19.28 1.34
CA ARG A 181 -15.54 -19.58 2.02
C ARG A 181 -14.52 -18.44 1.92
N PHE A 182 -14.34 -17.87 0.74
CA PHE A 182 -13.29 -16.88 0.51
C PHE A 182 -13.84 -15.47 0.69
N ARG A 183 -13.08 -14.64 1.39
CA ARG A 183 -13.45 -13.26 1.66
C ARG A 183 -12.40 -12.31 1.09
N LEU A 184 -12.85 -11.09 0.80
CA LEU A 184 -12.03 -10.01 0.30
C LEU A 184 -11.72 -9.04 1.46
N LEU A 185 -10.46 -8.61 1.57
CA LEU A 185 -10.09 -7.49 2.42
C LEU A 185 -10.63 -6.19 1.79
N GLN A 186 -11.28 -5.37 2.59
CA GLN A 186 -11.86 -4.09 2.20
C GLN A 186 -11.65 -3.07 3.33
N PRO A 187 -11.54 -1.77 3.01
CA PRO A 187 -11.53 -0.74 4.04
C PRO A 187 -12.85 -0.78 4.80
N ALA A 188 -12.80 -0.44 6.08
CA ALA A 188 -14.02 -0.32 6.88
C ALA A 188 -14.97 0.65 6.17
N GLN A 189 -16.17 0.16 5.83
CA GLN A 189 -17.17 0.99 5.18
C GLN A 189 -17.50 2.16 6.12
N LEU A 190 -17.29 3.40 5.63
CA LEU A 190 -17.92 4.56 6.23
C LEU A 190 -19.41 4.24 6.29
N LEU A 191 -19.97 4.19 7.51
CA LEU A 191 -21.41 4.15 7.70
C LEU A 191 -21.96 5.45 7.09
N GLN A 192 -22.25 5.42 5.79
CA GLN A 192 -23.13 6.41 5.18
C GLN A 192 -24.47 6.18 5.87
N GLN A 193 -24.89 7.15 6.69
CA GLN A 193 -26.23 7.13 7.24
C GLN A 193 -27.19 6.96 6.06
N GLU A 194 -27.99 5.88 6.06
CA GLU A 194 -29.08 5.76 5.10
C GLU A 194 -29.89 7.05 5.16
N PRO A 195 -30.23 7.67 4.01
CA PRO A 195 -31.10 8.83 4.04
C PRO A 195 -32.39 8.42 4.77
N PRO A 196 -32.91 9.25 5.69
CA PRO A 196 -34.06 8.88 6.50
C PRO A 196 -35.19 8.42 5.59
N ALA A 197 -35.70 7.22 5.86
CA ALA A 197 -36.82 6.62 5.13
C ALA A 197 -38.00 7.60 5.12
N GLY A 198 -38.21 8.30 3.99
CA GLY A 198 -39.29 9.29 3.89
C GLY A 198 -39.21 10.32 2.76
N ALA A 199 -38.12 10.43 2.00
CA ALA A 199 -38.08 11.40 0.89
C ALA A 199 -38.76 10.83 -0.37
N LYS A 200 -40.04 11.17 -0.55
CA LYS A 200 -40.75 10.95 -1.83
C LYS A 200 -40.09 11.76 -2.96
N PRO A 201 -40.02 11.24 -4.20
CA PRO A 201 -39.54 12.02 -5.34
C PRO A 201 -40.55 13.13 -5.66
N ALA A 202 -40.11 14.38 -5.59
CA ALA A 202 -40.90 15.51 -6.04
C ALA A 202 -40.96 15.53 -7.58
N ALA A 203 -42.18 15.48 -8.10
CA ALA A 203 -42.50 15.61 -9.52
C ALA A 203 -42.04 16.96 -10.09
N GLY A 204 -41.70 16.94 -11.37
CA GLY A 204 -41.07 18.05 -12.08
C GLY A 204 -41.89 19.35 -12.15
N GLY A 205 -41.14 20.46 -12.23
CA GLY A 205 -41.63 21.77 -12.58
C GLY A 205 -40.46 22.64 -13.05
N LYS A 206 -40.56 23.16 -14.28
CA LYS A 206 -39.59 24.07 -14.90
C LYS A 206 -39.62 25.44 -14.21
N SER A 207 -38.47 26.07 -13.98
CA SER A 207 -38.31 27.53 -14.08
C SER A 207 -36.84 27.92 -14.22
N GLU A 208 -36.57 28.77 -15.22
CA GLU A 208 -35.34 29.53 -15.40
C GLU A 208 -35.27 30.68 -14.39
N ALA A 209 -34.05 31.05 -13.93
CA ALA A 209 -33.47 32.41 -13.99
C ALA A 209 -32.48 32.73 -12.85
N ALA A 210 -31.37 33.37 -13.27
CA ALA A 210 -30.52 34.34 -12.58
C ALA A 210 -29.45 33.88 -11.57
N ALA A 211 -28.24 34.39 -11.80
CA ALA A 211 -26.98 34.13 -11.10
C ALA A 211 -26.69 35.14 -9.98
N ALA A 212 -26.03 34.67 -8.92
CA ALA A 212 -25.10 35.44 -8.07
C ALA A 212 -24.11 34.48 -7.36
N PRO A 213 -22.83 34.87 -7.11
CA PRO A 213 -21.78 33.96 -6.69
C PRO A 213 -21.67 33.87 -5.16
N GLY A 214 -22.09 32.74 -4.59
CA GLY A 214 -21.86 32.39 -3.19
C GLY A 214 -20.78 31.33 -3.08
N ARG A 215 -19.79 31.56 -2.19
CA ARG A 215 -18.76 30.58 -1.80
C ARG A 215 -19.41 29.24 -1.43
N PRO A 216 -18.83 28.07 -1.77
CA PRO A 216 -19.35 26.82 -1.26
C PRO A 216 -19.09 26.76 0.25
N GLU A 217 -20.17 26.79 1.03
CA GLU A 217 -20.17 26.49 2.45
C GLU A 217 -19.70 25.04 2.65
N ALA A 218 -18.69 24.87 3.51
CA ALA A 218 -18.17 23.57 3.90
C ALA A 218 -19.26 22.78 4.65
N VAL A 219 -19.58 21.59 4.14
CA VAL A 219 -20.48 20.64 4.81
C VAL A 219 -19.65 19.88 5.87
N PRO A 220 -20.19 19.62 7.08
CA PRO A 220 -19.39 19.10 8.19
C PRO A 220 -19.01 17.64 7.96
N ALA A 221 -17.71 17.35 8.05
CA ALA A 221 -17.15 16.00 8.02
C ALA A 221 -17.56 15.24 9.30
N ALA A 222 -18.50 14.30 9.18
CA ALA A 222 -18.88 13.41 10.26
C ALA A 222 -17.97 12.16 10.28
N ALA A 223 -17.09 12.16 11.28
CA ALA A 223 -15.97 11.28 11.60
C ALA A 223 -16.19 9.74 11.51
N LEU A 224 -15.52 9.09 10.55
CA LEU A 224 -14.37 8.26 10.90
C LEU A 224 -13.18 9.22 11.02
N PRO A 225 -12.22 9.03 11.94
CA PRO A 225 -11.23 10.06 12.13
C PRO A 225 -10.49 10.26 10.81
N LEU A 226 -10.22 11.53 10.49
CA LEU A 226 -9.23 11.96 9.50
C LEU A 226 -7.87 11.20 9.68
N ALA A 227 -7.71 10.48 10.80
CA ALA A 227 -6.63 9.62 11.27
C ALA A 227 -6.50 8.21 10.66
N ALA A 228 -7.46 7.71 9.86
CA ALA A 228 -7.35 6.35 9.34
C ALA A 228 -6.35 6.27 8.16
N GLY A 229 -5.23 5.56 8.34
CA GLY A 229 -4.23 5.33 7.27
C GLY A 229 -4.71 4.41 6.14
N TYR A 230 -5.94 3.89 6.22
CA TYR A 230 -6.56 3.01 5.23
C TYR A 230 -8.00 3.44 4.94
N THR A 231 -8.19 4.15 3.82
CA THR A 231 -9.51 4.57 3.33
C THR A 231 -9.78 4.14 1.89
N ALA A 232 -8.73 3.73 1.17
CA ALA A 232 -8.80 3.30 -0.22
C ALA A 232 -8.08 1.96 -0.38
N GLN A 233 -8.70 1.06 -1.14
CA GLN A 233 -8.10 -0.19 -1.61
C GLN A 233 -7.87 -0.10 -3.11
N ASP A 234 -6.66 -0.39 -3.56
CA ASP A 234 -6.32 -0.51 -4.97
C ASP A 234 -7.19 -1.61 -5.62
N PRO A 235 -8.02 -1.28 -6.63
CA PRO A 235 -8.84 -2.27 -7.30
C PRO A 235 -8.03 -3.42 -7.90
N PHE A 236 -6.79 -3.17 -8.32
CA PHE A 236 -5.91 -4.19 -8.90
C PHE A 236 -5.16 -5.05 -7.88
N LYS A 237 -5.24 -4.73 -6.58
CA LYS A 237 -4.75 -5.60 -5.51
C LYS A 237 -5.96 -6.24 -4.82
N ALA A 238 -6.37 -7.40 -5.32
CA ALA A 238 -7.45 -8.17 -4.73
C ALA A 238 -6.88 -9.06 -3.62
N VAL A 239 -6.99 -8.62 -2.37
CA VAL A 239 -6.45 -9.33 -1.21
C VAL A 239 -7.53 -10.24 -0.64
N ILE A 240 -7.32 -11.56 -0.73
CA ILE A 240 -8.30 -12.57 -0.29
C ILE A 240 -7.78 -13.38 0.89
N TYR A 241 -8.69 -14.01 1.62
CA TYR A 241 -8.38 -14.95 2.69
C TYR A 241 -9.46 -16.03 2.81
N ASP A 242 -9.10 -17.16 3.43
CA ASP A 242 -10.06 -18.19 3.80
C ASP A 242 -10.85 -17.75 5.05
N GLY A 243 -12.10 -17.37 4.85
CA GLY A 243 -13.00 -16.92 5.91
C GLY A 243 -13.41 -18.02 6.90
N THR A 244 -13.12 -19.28 6.60
CA THR A 244 -13.32 -20.41 7.54
C THR A 244 -12.14 -20.58 8.48
N GLY A 245 -10.97 -20.01 8.15
CA GLY A 245 -9.73 -20.16 8.92
C GLY A 245 -9.03 -21.53 8.74
N VAL A 246 -9.49 -22.38 7.82
CA VAL A 246 -8.90 -23.70 7.57
C VAL A 246 -7.55 -23.58 6.85
N LEU A 247 -7.48 -22.73 5.82
CA LEU A 247 -6.22 -22.43 5.13
C LEU A 247 -5.62 -21.14 5.65
N SER A 248 -4.32 -21.18 5.98
CA SER A 248 -3.49 -19.98 6.08
C SER A 248 -3.33 -19.31 4.70
N GLY A 249 -2.85 -18.07 4.67
CA GLY A 249 -2.54 -17.40 3.41
C GLY A 249 -1.51 -18.20 2.58
N TYR A 250 -0.45 -18.71 3.20
CA TYR A 250 0.51 -19.61 2.54
C TYR A 250 -0.13 -20.91 2.03
N GLY A 251 -1.03 -21.51 2.81
CA GLY A 251 -1.76 -22.72 2.40
C GLY A 251 -2.64 -22.45 1.19
N LEU A 252 -3.36 -21.33 1.18
CA LEU A 252 -4.17 -20.91 0.03
C LEU A 252 -3.31 -20.60 -1.20
N GLN A 253 -2.15 -19.94 -1.03
CA GLN A 253 -1.20 -19.71 -2.12
C GLN A 253 -0.77 -21.04 -2.76
N GLN A 254 -0.35 -22.03 -1.97
CA GLN A 254 0.08 -23.32 -2.49
C GLN A 254 -1.03 -24.01 -3.32
N GLN A 255 -2.28 -23.91 -2.84
CA GLN A 255 -3.43 -24.48 -3.54
C GLN A 255 -3.76 -23.75 -4.86
N LEU A 256 -3.59 -22.42 -4.89
CA LEU A 256 -3.75 -21.63 -6.11
C LEU A 256 -2.65 -21.94 -7.13
N GLU A 257 -1.39 -22.03 -6.69
CA GLU A 257 -0.24 -22.33 -7.56
C GLU A 257 -0.35 -23.72 -8.19
N ALA A 258 -0.80 -24.72 -7.42
CA ALA A 258 -1.07 -26.06 -7.93
C ALA A 258 -2.12 -26.08 -9.07
N ARG A 259 -2.92 -25.01 -9.20
CA ARG A 259 -3.95 -24.82 -10.24
C ARG A 259 -3.54 -23.79 -11.29
N GLY A 260 -2.27 -23.41 -11.30
CA GLY A 260 -1.68 -22.48 -12.26
C GLY A 260 -1.98 -21.01 -11.99
N CYS A 261 -2.48 -20.67 -10.79
CA CYS A 261 -2.68 -19.28 -10.37
C CYS A 261 -1.57 -18.89 -9.40
N VAL A 262 -0.63 -18.05 -9.81
CA VAL A 262 0.48 -17.60 -8.97
C VAL A 262 0.11 -16.25 -8.33
N PRO A 263 -0.09 -16.19 -7.00
CA PRO A 263 -0.31 -14.91 -6.31
C PRO A 263 0.93 -14.03 -6.33
N GLU A 264 0.74 -12.73 -6.08
CA GLU A 264 1.86 -11.79 -5.92
C GLU A 264 2.65 -12.10 -4.64
N MET A 265 1.93 -12.34 -3.54
CA MET A 265 2.48 -12.74 -2.25
C MET A 265 1.39 -13.36 -1.38
N SER A 266 1.81 -13.97 -0.27
CA SER A 266 0.94 -14.29 0.85
C SER A 266 1.62 -14.00 2.19
N ASP A 267 0.81 -13.96 3.23
CA ASP A 267 1.24 -14.01 4.63
C ASP A 267 0.48 -15.13 5.37
N GLU A 268 0.54 -15.15 6.69
CA GLU A 268 -0.16 -16.15 7.51
C GLU A 268 -1.69 -16.18 7.28
N ARG A 269 -2.29 -15.07 6.87
CA ARG A 269 -3.74 -14.91 6.73
C ARG A 269 -4.19 -14.58 5.30
N TYR A 270 -3.47 -13.72 4.60
CA TYR A 270 -3.90 -13.15 3.33
C TYR A 270 -3.10 -13.68 2.14
N VAL A 271 -3.77 -13.70 0.99
CA VAL A 271 -3.16 -13.86 -0.33
C VAL A 271 -3.44 -12.60 -1.14
N VAL A 272 -2.39 -11.99 -1.68
CA VAL A 272 -2.49 -10.81 -2.53
C VAL A 272 -2.51 -11.24 -3.99
N LEU A 273 -3.63 -11.00 -4.67
CA LEU A 273 -3.77 -11.24 -6.10
C LEU A 273 -3.60 -9.94 -6.86
N LEU A 274 -2.74 -9.96 -7.88
CA LEU A 274 -2.45 -8.80 -8.71
C LEU A 274 -3.18 -8.90 -10.06
N PHE A 275 -4.02 -7.91 -10.33
CA PHE A 275 -4.57 -7.61 -11.65
C PHE A 275 -3.80 -6.44 -12.27
N SER A 276 -3.90 -6.27 -13.59
CA SER A 276 -3.24 -5.16 -14.28
C SER A 276 -3.96 -4.81 -15.59
N LEU A 277 -3.41 -3.86 -16.33
CA LEU A 277 -3.82 -3.57 -17.72
C LEU A 277 -3.69 -4.79 -18.67
N GLY A 278 -2.91 -5.81 -18.29
CA GLY A 278 -2.77 -7.06 -19.02
C GLY A 278 -3.78 -8.14 -18.65
N SER A 279 -4.59 -7.93 -17.60
CA SER A 279 -5.57 -8.92 -17.13
C SER A 279 -6.82 -8.94 -18.01
N SER A 280 -7.38 -10.13 -18.18
CA SER A 280 -8.57 -10.40 -18.98
C SER A 280 -9.65 -11.13 -18.17
N LEU A 281 -10.88 -11.16 -18.71
CA LEU A 281 -11.98 -11.94 -18.12
C LEU A 281 -11.64 -13.42 -17.98
N ARG A 282 -10.85 -13.98 -18.91
CA ARG A 282 -10.41 -15.37 -18.86
C ARG A 282 -9.54 -15.65 -17.64
N ASP A 283 -8.68 -14.71 -17.25
CA ASP A 283 -7.82 -14.84 -16.08
C ASP A 283 -8.67 -14.86 -14.80
N ALA A 284 -9.67 -13.97 -14.73
CA ALA A 284 -10.64 -13.94 -13.63
C ALA A 284 -11.45 -15.25 -13.53
N GLU A 285 -11.92 -15.78 -14.67
CA GLU A 285 -12.66 -17.05 -14.73
C GLU A 285 -11.82 -18.25 -14.29
N HIS A 286 -10.56 -18.34 -14.74
CA HIS A 286 -9.64 -19.40 -14.31
C HIS A 286 -9.40 -19.32 -12.80
N LEU A 287 -9.12 -18.13 -12.27
CA LEU A 287 -8.92 -17.95 -10.84
C LEU A 287 -10.16 -18.35 -10.01
N LEU A 288 -11.37 -17.99 -10.45
CA LEU A 288 -12.61 -18.41 -9.80
C LEU A 288 -12.82 -19.93 -9.87
N GLN A 289 -12.48 -20.55 -11.00
CA GLN A 289 -12.54 -22.01 -11.12
C GLN A 289 -11.56 -22.69 -10.16
N ALA A 290 -10.35 -22.15 -10.01
CA ALA A 290 -9.37 -22.67 -9.07
C ALA A 290 -9.90 -22.60 -7.62
N LEU A 291 -10.46 -21.45 -7.21
CA LEU A 291 -11.05 -21.30 -5.88
C LEU A 291 -12.24 -22.24 -5.65
N ARG A 292 -13.11 -22.44 -6.65
CA ARG A 292 -14.22 -23.42 -6.57
C ARG A 292 -13.70 -24.83 -6.31
N GLN A 293 -12.66 -25.26 -7.01
CA GLN A 293 -12.04 -26.58 -6.80
C GLN A 293 -11.46 -26.71 -5.39
N ILE A 294 -10.79 -25.65 -4.90
CA ILE A 294 -10.25 -25.63 -3.52
C ILE A 294 -11.37 -25.75 -2.48
N SER A 295 -12.52 -25.10 -2.70
CA SER A 295 -13.68 -25.25 -1.81
C SER A 295 -14.18 -26.70 -1.77
N LEU A 296 -14.40 -27.29 -2.95
CA LEU A 296 -14.95 -28.65 -3.09
C LEU A 296 -14.04 -29.72 -2.49
N GLU A 297 -12.73 -29.66 -2.72
CA GLU A 297 -11.79 -30.65 -2.20
C GLU A 297 -11.72 -30.62 -0.67
N GLN A 298 -11.78 -29.44 -0.07
CA GLN A 298 -11.69 -29.29 1.37
C GLN A 298 -13.00 -29.69 2.07
N GLU A 299 -14.16 -29.45 1.45
CA GLU A 299 -15.44 -30.00 1.91
C GLU A 299 -15.41 -31.54 1.90
N GLN A 300 -14.81 -32.15 0.88
CA GLN A 300 -14.64 -33.60 0.80
C GLN A 300 -13.66 -34.13 1.85
N SER A 301 -12.52 -33.48 2.05
CA SER A 301 -11.56 -33.84 3.11
C SER A 301 -12.16 -33.71 4.51
N GLN A 302 -12.93 -32.66 4.78
CA GLN A 302 -13.63 -32.49 6.06
C GLN A 302 -14.69 -33.58 6.30
N SER A 303 -15.42 -34.00 5.26
CA SER A 303 -16.39 -35.10 5.38
C SER A 303 -15.76 -36.47 5.67
N LEU A 304 -14.46 -36.63 5.39
CA LEU A 304 -13.69 -37.84 5.69
C LEU A 304 -13.00 -37.76 7.08
N ASP A 305 -12.61 -36.57 7.50
CA ASP A 305 -11.94 -36.30 8.79
C ASP A 305 -12.91 -36.01 9.95
N GLU A 306 -14.23 -35.99 9.75
CA GLU A 306 -15.21 -35.84 10.84
C GLU A 306 -15.14 -36.96 11.92
N GLN A 307 -14.44 -38.06 11.66
CA GLN A 307 -14.12 -39.09 12.66
C GLN A 307 -12.78 -38.93 13.37
N SER A 308 -11.94 -37.98 12.96
CA SER A 308 -10.64 -37.75 13.58
C SER A 308 -10.32 -36.26 13.60
N GLN A 309 -10.51 -35.70 14.80
CA GLN A 309 -9.88 -34.48 15.29
C GLN A 309 -10.67 -33.17 15.15
N ARG A 310 -11.46 -32.90 16.19
CA ARG A 310 -11.64 -31.55 16.73
C ARG A 310 -10.29 -31.06 17.27
N TYR A 311 -9.44 -30.47 16.42
CA TYR A 311 -8.32 -29.66 16.90
C TYR A 311 -8.63 -28.16 16.71
N THR A 312 -8.86 -27.54 17.88
CA THR A 312 -8.51 -26.17 18.27
C THR A 312 -8.96 -25.02 17.37
N LYS A 313 -10.16 -24.55 17.71
CA LYS A 313 -10.61 -23.17 17.60
C LYS A 313 -9.75 -22.28 18.51
N GLU A 314 -8.59 -21.85 18.05
CA GLU A 314 -7.84 -20.71 18.61
C GLU A 314 -7.49 -19.73 17.48
N ALA A 315 -8.52 -19.12 16.92
CA ALA A 315 -8.39 -17.92 16.09
C ALA A 315 -8.29 -16.64 16.96
N GLU A 316 -7.80 -16.75 18.20
CA GLU A 316 -7.75 -15.64 19.16
C GLU A 316 -6.34 -15.03 19.31
N ASN A 317 -5.29 -15.70 18.84
CA ASN A 317 -3.92 -15.16 18.89
C ASN A 317 -3.34 -14.97 17.50
N TYR A 318 -3.91 -14.03 16.73
CA TYR A 318 -3.19 -13.48 15.58
C TYR A 318 -1.96 -12.73 16.12
N ILE A 319 -0.79 -13.34 15.99
CA ILE A 319 0.48 -12.69 16.29
C ILE A 319 0.84 -11.87 15.04
N SER A 320 0.41 -10.61 15.02
CA SER A 320 0.94 -9.65 14.05
C SER A 320 2.46 -9.55 14.25
N THR A 321 3.23 -9.51 13.16
CA THR A 321 4.64 -9.08 13.20
C THR A 321 4.77 -7.63 13.68
N TRP A 322 3.65 -6.91 13.77
CA TRP A 322 3.50 -5.56 14.31
C TRP A 322 2.71 -5.56 15.62
N ASN A 323 3.31 -6.12 16.67
CA ASN A 323 2.82 -6.02 18.05
C ASN A 323 3.77 -5.22 18.96
N ASN A 324 4.75 -4.53 18.37
CA ASN A 324 5.79 -3.78 19.07
C ASN A 324 5.45 -2.28 19.19
N PHE A 325 4.25 -1.95 19.65
CA PHE A 325 3.86 -0.56 19.88
C PHE A 325 4.44 -0.09 21.22
N GLN A 326 5.13 1.06 21.22
CA GLN A 326 5.59 1.67 22.46
C GLN A 326 4.48 2.55 23.04
N GLU A 327 4.30 2.50 24.36
CA GLU A 327 3.58 3.56 25.08
C GLU A 327 4.44 4.83 25.03
N GLY A 328 4.11 5.79 24.15
CA GLY A 328 4.91 7.01 24.00
C GLY A 328 4.63 7.83 22.74
N THR A 329 5.66 8.54 22.27
CA THR A 329 5.61 9.32 21.03
C THR A 329 5.58 8.39 19.82
N PRO A 330 4.70 8.61 18.82
CA PRO A 330 4.51 7.71 17.67
C PRO A 330 5.62 7.85 16.61
N PHE A 331 6.83 8.19 17.03
CA PHE A 331 8.00 8.35 16.19
C PHE A 331 9.29 8.21 17.01
N SER A 332 10.37 7.81 16.35
CA SER A 332 11.66 7.57 16.98
C SER A 332 12.42 8.86 17.31
N GLU A 333 13.49 8.75 18.10
CA GLU A 333 14.58 9.73 18.07
C GLU A 333 15.30 9.70 16.69
N PRO A 334 16.06 10.76 16.30
CA PRO A 334 16.74 10.77 15.02
C PRO A 334 17.86 9.74 14.93
N ILE A 335 17.70 8.75 14.05
CA ILE A 335 18.65 7.66 13.81
C ILE A 335 19.62 8.06 12.68
N PRO A 336 20.95 8.06 12.90
CA PRO A 336 21.92 8.41 11.88
C PRO A 336 22.13 7.28 10.86
N PHE A 337 21.97 7.59 9.57
CA PHE A 337 22.31 6.69 8.46
C PHE A 337 23.69 7.06 7.92
N THR A 338 24.66 6.17 8.12
CA THR A 338 26.05 6.36 7.67
C THR A 338 26.49 5.25 6.71
N LEU A 339 27.47 5.56 5.87
CA LEU A 339 28.22 4.57 5.06
C LEU A 339 29.48 4.06 5.76
N GLN A 340 29.75 4.52 6.99
CA GLN A 340 30.87 4.00 7.75
C GLN A 340 30.64 2.50 7.99
N PRO A 341 31.56 1.63 7.52
CA PRO A 341 31.45 0.21 7.76
C PRO A 341 31.57 -0.05 9.26
N ILE A 342 30.77 -0.99 9.74
CA ILE A 342 30.96 -1.56 11.08
C ILE A 342 32.06 -2.61 10.94
N MET A 343 33.08 -2.51 11.78
CA MET A 343 34.21 -3.43 11.75
C MET A 343 33.84 -4.74 12.45
N GLU A 344 34.30 -5.88 11.93
CA GLU A 344 34.01 -7.19 12.55
C GLU A 344 34.50 -7.23 14.01
N GLU A 345 35.65 -6.61 14.30
CA GLU A 345 36.18 -6.49 15.66
C GLU A 345 35.29 -5.72 16.65
N ASP A 346 34.38 -4.88 16.14
CA ASP A 346 33.41 -4.09 16.94
C ASP A 346 32.05 -4.79 17.05
N THR A 347 31.92 -6.00 16.50
CA THR A 347 30.68 -6.78 16.50
C THR A 347 30.83 -8.10 17.23
N THR A 348 29.72 -8.60 17.75
CA THR A 348 29.66 -9.95 18.33
C THR A 348 28.33 -10.59 17.95
N GLU A 349 28.36 -11.87 17.63
CA GLU A 349 27.14 -12.64 17.41
C GLU A 349 26.45 -12.92 18.75
N VAL A 350 25.17 -12.60 18.83
CA VAL A 350 24.37 -12.75 20.05
C VAL A 350 23.09 -13.50 19.72
N SER A 351 22.71 -14.42 20.60
CA SER A 351 21.42 -15.10 20.48
C SER A 351 20.27 -14.12 20.76
N ILE A 352 19.09 -14.37 20.19
CA ILE A 352 17.92 -13.48 20.32
C ILE A 352 17.55 -13.27 21.80
N GLU A 353 17.69 -14.29 22.64
CA GLU A 353 17.35 -14.23 24.07
C GLU A 353 18.27 -13.28 24.85
N ASN A 354 19.46 -13.00 24.33
CA ASN A 354 20.49 -12.19 24.97
C ASN A 354 20.70 -10.83 24.27
N CYS A 355 19.89 -10.47 23.27
CA CYS A 355 20.10 -9.25 22.49
C CYS A 355 19.50 -7.99 23.13
N VAL A 356 18.68 -8.13 24.16
CA VAL A 356 18.00 -6.99 24.82
C VAL A 356 19.02 -6.00 25.36
N GLY A 357 18.88 -4.73 24.96
CA GLY A 357 19.78 -3.63 25.34
C GLY A 357 21.05 -3.52 24.48
N LEU A 358 21.26 -4.43 23.53
CA LEU A 358 22.36 -4.33 22.55
C LEU A 358 21.93 -3.53 21.32
N ARG A 359 22.93 -3.07 20.55
CA ARG A 359 22.72 -2.37 19.29
C ARG A 359 22.91 -3.34 18.14
N SER A 360 21.97 -3.35 17.20
CA SER A 360 22.12 -4.17 16.00
C SER A 360 23.19 -3.57 15.09
N ALA A 361 24.09 -4.42 14.61
CA ALA A 361 25.05 -4.06 13.56
C ALA A 361 24.39 -4.08 12.17
N GLU A 362 23.30 -4.82 12.01
CA GLU A 362 22.60 -4.98 10.73
C GLU A 362 21.12 -4.59 10.86
N MET A 363 20.45 -4.38 9.72
CA MET A 363 18.99 -4.19 9.71
C MET A 363 18.31 -5.56 9.82
N VAL A 364 17.38 -5.70 10.75
CA VAL A 364 16.54 -6.90 10.87
C VAL A 364 15.21 -6.61 10.19
N ILE A 365 14.97 -7.29 9.06
CA ILE A 365 13.82 -7.05 8.18
C ILE A 365 13.04 -8.36 8.04
N PRO A 366 12.12 -8.67 8.97
CA PRO A 366 11.29 -9.87 8.86
C PRO A 366 10.37 -9.79 7.64
N TYR A 367 10.17 -10.92 6.98
CA TYR A 367 9.23 -11.05 5.88
C TYR A 367 8.17 -12.11 6.19
N PRO A 368 6.87 -11.81 6.01
CA PRO A 368 6.28 -10.50 5.67
C PRO A 368 6.22 -9.53 6.88
N PRO A 369 6.11 -8.20 6.64
CA PRO A 369 5.92 -7.54 5.34
C PRO A 369 7.20 -7.01 4.67
N GLY A 370 8.39 -7.29 5.21
CA GLY A 370 9.64 -6.77 4.64
C GLY A 370 9.92 -5.30 5.00
N ILE A 371 9.38 -4.82 6.12
CA ILE A 371 9.67 -3.50 6.68
C ILE A 371 10.69 -3.68 7.82
N PRO A 372 11.74 -2.85 7.90
CA PRO A 372 12.74 -2.97 8.97
C PRO A 372 12.13 -2.82 10.36
N LEU A 373 12.35 -3.82 11.22
CA LEU A 373 11.95 -3.79 12.63
C LEU A 373 13.06 -3.21 13.51
N VAL A 374 14.31 -3.60 13.22
CA VAL A 374 15.49 -3.08 13.91
C VAL A 374 16.41 -2.45 12.88
N LEU A 375 16.78 -1.19 13.12
CA LEU A 375 17.74 -0.46 12.31
C LEU A 375 19.11 -0.52 12.98
N TYR A 376 20.16 -0.58 12.16
CA TYR A 376 21.53 -0.49 12.65
C TYR A 376 21.78 0.91 13.23
N TYR A 377 22.42 0.98 14.40
CA TYR A 377 22.69 2.24 15.08
C TYR A 377 24.19 2.39 15.33
N ILE A 378 24.84 3.26 14.55
CA ILE A 378 26.23 3.66 14.79
C ILE A 378 26.21 5.01 15.50
N CYS A 379 26.42 5.00 16.81
CA CYS A 379 26.79 6.21 17.55
C CYS A 379 28.29 6.13 17.85
N ARG A 380 29.01 7.20 17.50
CA ARG A 380 30.33 7.49 18.06
C ARG A 380 30.21 7.97 19.49
#